data_AF-A0A9X3EWH6-F1
#
_entry.id   AF-A0A9X3EWH6-F1
#
_cell.length_a   1.000
_cell.length_b   1.000
_cell.length_c   1.000
_cell.angle_alpha   90.00
_cell.angle_beta   90.00
_cell.angle_gamma   90.00
#
_symmetry.space_group_name_H-M   'P 1'
#
loop_
_entity.id
_entity.type
_entity.pdbx_description
1 polymer ?
#
loop_
_entity_poly.entity_id
_entity_poly.type
_entity_poly.pdbx_seq_one_letter_code
_entity_poly.pdbx_strand_id
1 'polypeptide(L)'
;MRRRRGLRRGHRLQVGQCDGGACAGLQSSCLALHEAKPDLPSGTYPLDPDGDGQAADFYCDMEADSPGWTQVVAPGGAGTFDPAVEGACGDLGDMMGPFGTGDVLALTATAAQVPHTELRVVAEAVVMDSWDAFNGEQLIIKLDDVDIYTHLCDSAAPFSCNQETSACGNGDIGDGLLPIATEAAAHDGDAIALSFTSNLDEPIDDESWGIREVSVFVK
;
A
#
# COMPACT_ATOMS: atom_id res chain seq x y z
N MET A 1 7.22 59.06 -35.98
CA MET A 1 6.33 58.19 -35.17
C MET A 1 6.83 56.74 -35.24
N ARG A 2 7.64 56.30 -34.28
CA ARG A 2 8.11 54.89 -34.20
C ARG A 2 7.22 54.14 -33.20
N ARG A 3 6.39 53.21 -33.69
CA ARG A 3 5.59 52.32 -32.84
C ARG A 3 6.51 51.30 -32.17
N ARG A 4 6.57 51.33 -30.83
CA ARG A 4 7.25 50.33 -30.01
C ARG A 4 6.53 48.99 -30.19
N ARG A 5 7.23 47.97 -30.70
CA ARG A 5 6.79 46.57 -30.61
C ARG A 5 6.86 46.17 -29.13
N GLY A 6 5.70 45.89 -28.53
CA GLY A 6 5.64 45.27 -27.21
C GLY A 6 6.21 43.86 -27.28
N LEU A 7 7.27 43.58 -26.52
CA LEU A 7 7.69 42.22 -26.23
C LEU A 7 6.53 41.52 -25.51
N ARG A 8 5.95 40.49 -26.13
CA ARG A 8 5.11 39.54 -25.40
C ARG A 8 6.05 38.78 -24.46
N ARG A 9 5.89 39.00 -23.15
CA ARG A 9 6.55 38.21 -22.11
C ARG A 9 6.20 36.74 -22.36
N GLY A 10 7.23 35.89 -22.43
CA GLY A 10 7.05 34.44 -22.42
C GLY A 10 6.25 34.05 -21.18
N HIS A 11 5.13 33.37 -21.39
CA HIS A 11 4.45 32.67 -20.31
C HIS A 11 5.38 31.54 -19.87
N ARG A 12 5.92 31.70 -18.66
CA ARG A 12 6.50 30.60 -17.90
C ARG A 12 5.34 29.61 -17.69
N LEU A 13 5.47 28.36 -18.14
CA LEU A 13 4.56 27.28 -17.75
C LEU A 13 4.59 27.23 -16.22
N GLN A 14 3.52 27.72 -15.60
CA GLN A 14 3.39 27.79 -14.15
C GLN A 14 2.63 26.54 -13.72
N VAL A 15 3.16 25.86 -12.72
CA VAL A 15 2.54 24.70 -12.10
C VAL A 15 1.10 25.05 -11.68
N GLY A 16 0.12 24.26 -12.16
CA GLY A 16 -1.25 24.19 -11.62
C GLY A 16 -1.95 25.53 -11.46
N GLN A 17 -2.56 26.05 -12.54
CA GLN A 17 -3.56 27.10 -12.40
C GLN A 17 -4.95 26.46 -12.51
N CYS A 18 -5.58 26.28 -11.35
CA CYS A 18 -7.01 26.03 -11.28
C CYS A 18 -7.72 27.39 -11.37
N ASP A 19 -8.57 27.57 -12.37
CA ASP A 19 -9.36 28.80 -12.54
C ASP A 19 -10.85 28.40 -12.51
N GLY A 20 -11.58 28.88 -11.51
CA GLY A 20 -13.01 28.56 -11.36
C GLY A 20 -13.34 27.11 -11.00
N GLY A 21 -12.40 26.33 -10.46
CA GLY A 21 -12.61 24.94 -10.02
C GLY A 21 -12.22 23.86 -11.03
N ALA A 22 -11.81 24.24 -12.25
CA ALA A 22 -11.25 23.33 -13.23
C ALA A 22 -9.74 23.52 -13.33
N CYS A 23 -8.97 22.43 -13.21
CA CYS A 23 -7.51 22.46 -13.28
C CYS A 23 -7.04 21.88 -14.63
N ALA A 24 -7.19 22.65 -15.71
CA ALA A 24 -6.71 22.22 -17.02
C ALA A 24 -5.18 21.98 -17.01
N GLY A 25 -4.74 20.77 -17.37
CA GLY A 25 -3.32 20.40 -17.48
C GLY A 25 -2.68 19.80 -16.23
N LEU A 26 -3.49 19.33 -15.27
CA LEU A 26 -2.99 18.40 -14.25
C LEU A 26 -2.62 17.04 -14.88
N GLN A 27 -1.80 16.30 -14.14
CA GLN A 27 -1.30 15.00 -14.58
C GLN A 27 -2.24 13.91 -14.05
N SER A 28 -2.40 12.83 -14.79
CA SER A 28 -3.34 11.74 -14.48
C SER A 28 -2.80 10.74 -13.45
N SER A 29 -1.48 10.76 -13.22
CA SER A 29 -0.80 9.88 -12.28
C SER A 29 0.49 10.52 -11.78
N CYS A 30 1.05 9.96 -10.71
CA CYS A 30 2.37 10.34 -10.23
C CYS A 30 3.46 10.04 -11.27
N LEU A 31 3.31 8.99 -12.09
CA LEU A 31 4.22 8.69 -13.19
C LEU A 31 4.23 9.82 -14.22
N ALA A 32 3.05 10.24 -14.70
CA ALA A 32 2.94 11.37 -15.64
C ALA A 32 3.49 12.67 -15.04
N LEU A 33 3.28 12.87 -13.72
CA LEU A 33 3.87 14.00 -13.00
C LEU A 33 5.39 13.95 -12.93
N HIS A 34 5.97 12.78 -12.68
CA HIS A 34 7.41 12.58 -12.66
C HIS A 34 8.03 12.82 -14.04
N GLU A 35 7.43 12.29 -15.11
CA GLU A 35 7.88 12.53 -16.49
C GLU A 35 7.88 14.02 -16.86
N ALA A 36 6.86 14.76 -16.40
CA ALA A 36 6.76 16.19 -16.62
C ALA A 36 7.73 17.01 -15.73
N LYS A 37 8.00 16.55 -14.51
CA LYS A 37 8.82 17.23 -13.50
C LYS A 37 9.67 16.22 -12.69
N PRO A 38 10.79 15.76 -13.25
CA PRO A 38 11.57 14.67 -12.66
C PRO A 38 12.19 14.98 -11.29
N ASP A 39 12.39 16.26 -10.97
CA ASP A 39 13.04 16.70 -9.73
C ASP A 39 12.08 16.87 -8.53
N LEU A 40 10.79 16.53 -8.69
CA LEU A 40 9.84 16.61 -7.59
C LEU A 40 10.11 15.52 -6.54
N PRO A 41 10.17 15.88 -5.24
CA PRO A 41 10.32 14.89 -4.18
C PRO A 41 9.02 14.11 -3.96
N SER A 42 9.08 13.02 -3.20
CA SER A 42 7.90 12.33 -2.68
C SER A 42 7.01 13.30 -1.89
N GLY A 43 5.69 13.17 -2.02
CA GLY A 43 4.74 14.07 -1.36
C GLY A 43 3.35 14.05 -1.97
N THR A 44 2.44 14.84 -1.40
CA THR A 44 1.07 14.94 -1.88
C THR A 44 0.95 15.97 -3.01
N TYR A 45 0.33 15.57 -4.11
CA TYR A 45 0.13 16.41 -5.29
C TYR A 45 -1.31 16.32 -5.80
N PRO A 46 -1.86 17.42 -6.34
CA PRO A 46 -3.14 17.39 -7.03
C PRO A 46 -2.98 16.72 -8.40
N LEU A 47 -3.73 15.64 -8.63
CA LEU A 47 -3.81 14.91 -9.88
C LEU A 47 -5.26 14.95 -10.41
N ASP A 48 -5.41 14.71 -11.71
CA ASP A 48 -6.71 14.59 -12.39
C ASP A 48 -6.73 13.27 -13.18
N PRO A 49 -6.97 12.14 -12.50
CA PRO A 49 -6.88 10.81 -13.12
C PRO A 49 -7.87 10.56 -14.25
N ASP A 50 -9.11 11.03 -14.10
CA ASP A 50 -10.18 10.81 -15.08
C ASP A 50 -10.22 11.89 -16.18
N GLY A 51 -9.49 12.98 -16.00
CA GLY A 51 -9.38 14.07 -16.98
C GLY A 51 -10.65 14.92 -17.07
N ASP A 52 -11.52 14.86 -16.07
CA ASP A 52 -12.77 15.63 -16.04
C ASP A 52 -12.54 17.10 -15.63
N GLY A 53 -11.32 17.42 -15.19
CA GLY A 53 -10.89 18.74 -14.74
C GLY A 53 -10.97 18.93 -13.23
N GLN A 54 -11.48 17.96 -12.48
CA GLN A 54 -11.54 17.95 -11.02
C GLN A 54 -10.31 17.25 -10.44
N ALA A 55 -9.54 18.01 -9.68
CA ALA A 55 -8.35 17.47 -9.02
C ALA A 55 -8.68 16.77 -7.70
N ALA A 56 -7.96 15.70 -7.40
CA ALA A 56 -7.87 15.13 -6.07
C ALA A 56 -6.40 15.03 -5.63
N ASP A 57 -6.18 15.05 -4.32
CA ASP A 57 -4.84 14.95 -3.73
C ASP A 57 -4.43 13.48 -3.61
N PHE A 58 -3.28 13.14 -4.19
CA PHE A 58 -2.67 11.82 -4.08
C PHE A 58 -1.26 11.93 -3.53
N TYR A 59 -0.85 10.95 -2.71
CA TYR A 59 0.56 10.82 -2.36
C TYR A 59 1.31 10.18 -3.52
N CYS A 60 2.35 10.85 -3.98
CA CYS A 60 3.30 10.36 -4.95
C CYS A 60 4.59 9.93 -4.26
N ASP A 61 4.95 8.66 -4.40
CA ASP A 61 6.29 8.19 -4.10
C ASP A 61 7.17 8.45 -5.33
N MET A 62 8.15 9.34 -5.14
CA MET A 62 9.13 9.76 -6.14
C MET A 62 10.56 9.40 -5.69
N GLU A 63 10.72 8.37 -4.86
CA GLU A 63 12.05 7.89 -4.46
C GLU A 63 12.88 7.47 -5.67
N ALA A 64 14.18 7.75 -5.62
CA ALA A 64 15.05 7.76 -6.80
C ALA A 64 15.15 6.40 -7.53
N ASP A 65 14.96 5.28 -6.83
CA ASP A 65 15.14 3.95 -7.38
C ASP A 65 13.94 3.50 -8.25
N SER A 66 12.73 3.97 -7.94
CA SER A 66 11.52 3.70 -8.73
C SER A 66 10.47 4.79 -8.52
N PRO A 67 10.65 6.00 -9.08
CA PRO A 67 9.71 7.09 -8.88
C PRO A 67 8.40 6.91 -9.67
N GLY A 68 7.37 7.66 -9.29
CA GLY A 68 6.12 7.78 -10.05
C GLY A 68 4.97 6.91 -9.55
N TRP A 69 5.09 6.33 -8.36
CA TRP A 69 4.02 5.53 -7.77
C TRP A 69 2.93 6.41 -7.16
N THR A 70 1.68 6.14 -7.52
CA THR A 70 0.50 6.84 -6.99
C THR A 70 -0.14 6.00 -5.88
N GLN A 71 -0.22 6.53 -4.66
CA GLN A 71 -0.92 5.86 -3.58
C GLN A 71 -2.44 5.98 -3.76
N VAL A 72 -3.12 4.86 -3.98
CA VAL A 72 -4.58 4.79 -4.19
C VAL A 72 -5.31 4.25 -2.97
N VAL A 73 -4.59 3.54 -2.09
CA VAL A 73 -5.03 3.21 -0.74
C VAL A 73 -4.01 3.78 0.22
N ALA A 74 -4.41 4.79 1.00
CA ALA A 74 -3.61 5.35 2.08
C ALA A 74 -3.41 4.32 3.19
N PRO A 75 -2.36 4.44 4.04
CA PRO A 75 -2.19 3.56 5.19
C PRO A 75 -3.41 3.68 6.08
N GLY A 76 -4.27 2.67 6.00
CA GLY A 76 -5.39 2.50 6.90
C GLY A 76 -5.00 1.51 7.99
N GLY A 77 -5.23 1.89 9.24
CA GLY A 77 -5.04 1.00 10.39
C GLY A 77 -6.20 0.03 10.59
N ALA A 78 -6.10 -0.80 11.62
CA ALA A 78 -7.26 -1.43 12.26
C ALA A 78 -8.40 -0.40 12.43
N GLY A 79 -9.59 -0.71 11.89
CA GLY A 79 -10.78 0.16 11.92
C GLY A 79 -11.03 1.10 10.74
N THR A 80 -10.13 1.11 9.75
CA THR A 80 -10.39 1.81 8.47
C THR A 80 -10.83 0.86 7.35
N PHE A 81 -10.52 -0.45 7.47
CA PHE A 81 -10.76 -1.44 6.41
C PHE A 81 -11.90 -2.43 6.67
N ASP A 82 -12.24 -2.74 7.92
CA ASP A 82 -13.53 -3.29 8.36
C ASP A 82 -13.52 -3.24 9.90
N PRO A 83 -14.41 -2.49 10.58
CA PRO A 83 -14.41 -2.40 12.04
C PRO A 83 -14.84 -3.71 12.74
N ALA A 84 -15.26 -4.74 11.99
CA ALA A 84 -15.70 -6.01 12.57
C ALA A 84 -14.56 -6.92 13.08
N VAL A 85 -13.29 -6.62 12.76
CA VAL A 85 -12.13 -7.48 13.11
C VAL A 85 -10.99 -6.66 13.71
N GLU A 86 -11.27 -5.81 14.70
CA GLU A 86 -10.23 -5.08 15.44
C GLU A 86 -9.81 -5.86 16.70
N GLY A 87 -8.52 -6.18 16.79
CA GLY A 87 -7.86 -6.73 17.97
C GLY A 87 -6.56 -5.98 18.27
N ALA A 88 -6.10 -5.98 19.52
CA ALA A 88 -4.81 -5.41 19.90
C ALA A 88 -3.84 -6.52 20.30
N CYS A 89 -2.59 -6.44 19.86
CA CYS A 89 -1.54 -7.36 20.26
C CYS A 89 -0.53 -6.67 21.20
N GLY A 90 -0.90 -6.52 22.47
CA GLY A 90 -0.04 -5.94 23.50
C GLY A 90 0.68 -4.65 23.06
N ASP A 91 2.00 -4.63 23.22
CA ASP A 91 2.85 -3.49 22.83
C ASP A 91 3.11 -3.42 21.30
N LEU A 92 2.73 -4.44 20.52
CA LEU A 92 2.79 -4.40 19.05
C LEU A 92 1.67 -3.56 18.44
N GLY A 93 0.63 -3.24 19.23
CA GLY A 93 -0.42 -2.29 18.88
C GLY A 93 -1.66 -2.90 18.23
N ASP A 94 -2.50 -2.04 17.69
CA ASP A 94 -3.76 -2.43 17.06
C ASP A 94 -3.53 -3.11 15.71
N MET A 95 -4.34 -4.12 15.42
CA MET A 95 -4.30 -4.91 14.20
C MET A 95 -5.69 -5.38 13.77
N MET A 96 -5.83 -5.68 12.49
CA MET A 96 -6.93 -6.48 11.96
C MET A 96 -6.63 -7.94 12.26
N GLY A 97 -7.46 -8.63 13.04
CA GLY A 97 -7.24 -10.02 13.48
C GLY A 97 -7.48 -10.24 14.99
N PRO A 98 -6.99 -11.36 15.56
CA PRO A 98 -6.16 -12.38 14.93
C PRO A 98 -6.92 -13.17 13.86
N PHE A 99 -6.18 -13.72 12.90
CA PHE A 99 -6.62 -14.65 11.88
C PHE A 99 -5.82 -15.94 12.02
N GLY A 100 -6.48 -17.09 11.93
CA GLY A 100 -5.85 -18.41 12.03
C GLY A 100 -5.96 -19.20 10.74
N THR A 101 -5.84 -20.52 10.87
CA THR A 101 -5.94 -21.47 9.75
C THR A 101 -7.22 -21.30 8.94
N GLY A 102 -7.05 -21.01 7.64
CA GLY A 102 -8.14 -20.87 6.67
C GLY A 102 -8.82 -19.50 6.64
N ASP A 103 -8.43 -18.57 7.50
CA ASP A 103 -8.96 -17.21 7.49
C ASP A 103 -8.40 -16.39 6.33
N VAL A 104 -9.22 -15.44 5.85
CA VAL A 104 -8.89 -14.54 4.76
C VAL A 104 -9.36 -13.13 5.12
N LEU A 105 -8.43 -12.19 5.13
CA LEU A 105 -8.75 -10.76 5.16
C LEU A 105 -8.85 -10.26 3.73
N ALA A 106 -10.06 -9.95 3.27
CA ALA A 106 -10.31 -9.40 1.94
C ALA A 106 -10.41 -7.87 1.99
N LEU A 107 -9.74 -7.21 1.04
CA LEU A 107 -9.79 -5.76 0.83
C LEU A 107 -10.17 -5.47 -0.61
N THR A 108 -11.29 -4.78 -0.80
CA THR A 108 -11.70 -4.27 -2.11
C THR A 108 -11.51 -2.77 -2.16
N ALA A 109 -10.81 -2.29 -3.19
CA ALA A 109 -10.57 -0.87 -3.42
C ALA A 109 -10.69 -0.54 -4.92
N THR A 110 -10.51 0.73 -5.25
CA THR A 110 -10.38 1.19 -6.64
C THR A 110 -9.06 1.92 -6.81
N ALA A 111 -8.47 1.88 -8.00
CA ALA A 111 -7.34 2.72 -8.38
C ALA A 111 -7.73 4.20 -8.59
N ALA A 112 -8.98 4.58 -8.29
CA ALA A 112 -9.49 5.93 -8.41
C ALA A 112 -9.30 6.51 -9.83
N GLN A 113 -9.47 5.64 -10.84
CA GLN A 113 -9.27 5.93 -12.26
C GLN A 113 -7.83 6.34 -12.63
N VAL A 114 -6.86 6.17 -11.72
CA VAL A 114 -5.43 6.40 -12.02
C VAL A 114 -4.98 5.41 -13.10
N PRO A 115 -4.56 5.87 -14.28
CA PRO A 115 -4.03 4.98 -15.30
C PRO A 115 -2.72 4.34 -14.82
N HIS A 116 -2.63 3.01 -14.92
CA HIS A 116 -1.47 2.24 -14.46
C HIS A 116 -1.37 0.90 -15.19
N THR A 117 -0.24 0.22 -15.01
CA THR A 117 0.03 -1.14 -15.50
C THR A 117 0.66 -2.04 -14.44
N GLU A 118 1.08 -1.45 -13.33
CA GLU A 118 1.69 -2.14 -12.20
C GLU A 118 1.01 -1.72 -10.88
N LEU A 119 0.95 -2.66 -9.94
CA LEU A 119 0.50 -2.46 -8.56
C LEU A 119 1.52 -3.05 -7.59
N ARG A 120 1.75 -2.39 -6.46
CA ARG A 120 2.47 -2.98 -5.32
C ARG A 120 1.76 -2.67 -4.01
N VAL A 121 1.99 -3.53 -3.03
CA VAL A 121 1.44 -3.40 -1.68
C VAL A 121 2.58 -3.15 -0.69
N VAL A 122 2.35 -2.21 0.22
CA VAL A 122 3.18 -2.01 1.42
C VAL A 122 2.28 -2.23 2.62
N ALA A 123 2.68 -3.09 3.53
CA ALA A 123 1.88 -3.45 4.70
C ALA A 123 2.78 -3.77 5.90
N GLU A 124 2.18 -3.86 7.08
CA GLU A 124 2.85 -4.40 8.27
C GLU A 124 1.94 -5.47 8.88
N ALA A 125 2.45 -6.69 8.98
CA ALA A 125 1.76 -7.80 9.62
C ALA A 125 2.25 -7.98 11.06
N VAL A 126 1.36 -8.48 11.92
CA VAL A 126 1.70 -9.08 13.21
C VAL A 126 1.71 -10.59 13.00
N VAL A 127 2.80 -11.25 13.34
CA VAL A 127 2.92 -12.71 13.34
C VAL A 127 2.99 -13.15 14.79
N MET A 128 2.12 -14.07 15.19
CA MET A 128 1.96 -14.49 16.58
C MET A 128 2.30 -15.95 16.76
N ASP A 129 2.84 -16.26 17.94
CA ASP A 129 3.05 -17.61 18.43
C ASP A 129 3.95 -18.47 17.51
N SER A 130 3.71 -19.76 17.36
CA SER A 130 4.73 -20.72 16.93
C SER A 130 4.66 -21.07 15.44
N TRP A 131 5.02 -20.12 14.58
CA TRP A 131 5.11 -20.43 13.14
C TRP A 131 6.32 -21.32 12.81
N ASP A 132 6.12 -22.27 11.90
CA ASP A 132 7.06 -23.36 11.61
C ASP A 132 7.52 -23.39 10.14
N ALA A 133 8.85 -23.38 9.92
CA ALA A 133 9.36 -23.66 8.56
C ALA A 133 9.35 -25.15 8.19
N PHE A 134 9.09 -26.07 9.13
CA PHE A 134 9.16 -27.51 8.87
C PHE A 134 8.02 -28.02 7.97
N ASN A 135 6.82 -27.47 8.11
CA ASN A 135 5.65 -27.67 7.24
C ASN A 135 5.49 -26.54 6.21
N GLY A 136 6.23 -25.43 6.36
CA GLY A 136 6.34 -24.39 5.34
C GLY A 136 5.30 -23.29 5.49
N GLU A 137 5.07 -22.83 6.72
CA GLU A 137 4.08 -21.82 7.04
C GLU A 137 4.45 -20.43 6.53
N GLN A 138 3.50 -19.84 5.82
CA GLN A 138 3.70 -18.69 4.98
C GLN A 138 2.53 -17.73 5.11
N LEU A 139 2.86 -16.45 5.20
CA LEU A 139 1.92 -15.36 4.96
C LEU A 139 1.86 -15.12 3.45
N ILE A 140 0.65 -14.99 2.92
CA ILE A 140 0.37 -14.89 1.49
C ILE A 140 -0.47 -13.63 1.23
N ILE A 141 -0.06 -12.82 0.25
CA ILE A 141 -0.89 -11.72 -0.28
C ILE A 141 -1.23 -12.04 -1.72
N LYS A 142 -2.51 -11.91 -2.05
CA LYS A 142 -3.04 -12.10 -3.40
C LYS A 142 -3.60 -10.80 -3.95
N LEU A 143 -3.43 -10.60 -5.25
CA LEU A 143 -4.11 -9.61 -6.07
C LEU A 143 -4.93 -10.36 -7.13
N ASP A 144 -6.23 -10.12 -7.16
CA ASP A 144 -7.17 -10.78 -8.08
C ASP A 144 -7.02 -12.31 -8.08
N ASP A 145 -6.95 -12.89 -6.86
CA ASP A 145 -6.72 -14.32 -6.58
C ASP A 145 -5.35 -14.88 -6.98
N VAL A 146 -4.42 -14.03 -7.45
CA VAL A 146 -3.04 -14.42 -7.81
C VAL A 146 -2.06 -14.02 -6.71
N ASP A 147 -1.21 -14.95 -6.27
CA ASP A 147 -0.17 -14.69 -5.26
C ASP A 147 0.84 -13.66 -5.77
N ILE A 148 0.94 -12.52 -5.09
CA ILE A 148 1.92 -11.46 -5.37
C ILE A 148 3.00 -11.36 -4.29
N TYR A 149 2.81 -12.04 -3.17
CA TYR A 149 3.76 -12.12 -2.07
C TYR A 149 3.59 -13.42 -1.30
N THR A 150 4.70 -14.00 -0.90
CA THR A 150 4.76 -15.14 -0.01
C THR A 150 5.97 -15.01 0.90
N HIS A 151 5.79 -15.19 2.20
CA HIS A 151 6.87 -15.11 3.17
C HIS A 151 6.78 -16.25 4.16
N LEU A 152 7.85 -17.05 4.22
CA LEU A 152 8.01 -18.14 5.19
C LEU A 152 8.39 -17.57 6.55
N CYS A 153 7.66 -17.93 7.60
CA CYS A 153 8.06 -17.64 8.99
C CYS A 153 8.64 -18.90 9.66
N ASP A 154 9.58 -18.70 10.58
CA ASP A 154 10.17 -19.77 11.39
C ASP A 154 10.54 -19.24 12.78
N SER A 155 9.68 -19.47 13.76
CA SER A 155 9.87 -19.04 15.15
C SER A 155 11.16 -19.61 15.78
N ALA A 156 11.71 -20.70 15.24
CA ALA A 156 12.93 -21.35 15.73
C ALA A 156 14.22 -20.90 15.01
N ALA A 157 14.15 -20.04 13.98
CA ALA A 157 15.29 -19.63 13.18
C ALA A 157 15.42 -18.09 13.04
N PRO A 158 16.54 -17.57 12.47
CA PRO A 158 16.72 -16.13 12.25
C PRO A 158 15.70 -15.48 11.30
N PHE A 159 14.81 -16.26 10.68
CA PHE A 159 13.71 -15.81 9.81
C PHE A 159 12.37 -15.78 10.58
N SER A 160 12.41 -15.51 11.88
CA SER A 160 11.27 -15.61 12.79
C SER A 160 10.21 -14.54 12.61
N CYS A 161 10.09 -13.88 11.45
CA CYS A 161 9.14 -12.78 11.26
C CYS A 161 9.20 -11.72 12.39
N ASN A 162 10.42 -11.54 12.93
CA ASN A 162 10.76 -10.70 14.08
C ASN A 162 10.04 -11.05 15.39
N GLN A 163 9.79 -12.34 15.63
CA GLN A 163 9.13 -12.88 16.82
C GLN A 163 9.99 -12.81 18.08
N GLU A 164 10.28 -11.59 18.54
CA GLU A 164 11.21 -11.30 19.63
C GLU A 164 10.51 -11.04 20.97
N THR A 165 9.19 -10.86 20.98
CA THR A 165 8.43 -10.45 22.18
C THR A 165 7.12 -11.20 22.31
N SER A 166 6.79 -11.76 23.47
CA SER A 166 5.43 -12.26 23.72
C SER A 166 4.53 -11.10 24.16
N ALA A 167 3.77 -10.56 23.21
CA ALA A 167 2.89 -9.41 23.37
C ALA A 167 1.40 -9.79 23.43
N CYS A 168 1.00 -10.86 22.73
CA CYS A 168 -0.32 -11.46 22.78
C CYS A 168 -0.22 -12.98 22.56
N GLY A 169 -1.33 -13.65 22.20
CA GLY A 169 -1.30 -15.10 21.98
C GLY A 169 -0.97 -15.94 23.22
N ASN A 170 -0.25 -17.04 23.01
CA ASN A 170 0.22 -17.97 24.03
C ASN A 170 1.69 -17.70 24.37
N GLY A 171 1.97 -17.34 25.62
CA GLY A 171 3.23 -16.70 26.03
C GLY A 171 4.51 -17.54 26.04
N ASP A 172 4.53 -18.66 25.31
CA ASP A 172 5.66 -19.58 25.22
C ASP A 172 6.56 -19.31 24.00
N ILE A 173 6.02 -18.68 22.93
CA ILE A 173 6.77 -18.23 21.74
C ILE A 173 6.56 -16.73 21.53
N GLY A 174 7.52 -16.07 20.87
CA GLY A 174 7.45 -14.63 20.61
C GLY A 174 6.52 -14.28 19.44
N ASP A 175 6.01 -13.06 19.47
CA ASP A 175 5.28 -12.36 18.43
C ASP A 175 6.17 -11.30 17.78
N GLY A 176 5.87 -10.95 16.53
CA GLY A 176 6.72 -10.09 15.72
C GLY A 176 5.97 -9.20 14.75
N LEU A 177 6.61 -8.09 14.39
CA LEU A 177 6.18 -7.24 13.28
C LEU A 177 6.93 -7.65 12.02
N LEU A 178 6.19 -7.96 10.96
CA LEU A 178 6.71 -8.24 9.64
C LEU A 178 6.40 -7.06 8.71
N PRO A 179 7.39 -6.20 8.40
CA PRO A 179 7.26 -5.20 7.34
C PRO A 179 7.21 -5.88 5.98
N ILE A 180 6.22 -5.51 5.17
CA ILE A 180 5.96 -6.10 3.86
C ILE A 180 6.06 -5.00 2.80
N ALA A 181 6.85 -5.26 1.77
CA ALA A 181 6.82 -4.54 0.50
C ALA A 181 6.84 -5.57 -0.62
N THR A 182 5.80 -5.62 -1.44
CA THR A 182 5.74 -6.55 -2.56
C THR A 182 6.55 -6.02 -3.73
N GLU A 183 7.00 -6.93 -4.59
CA GLU A 183 7.40 -6.56 -5.94
C GLU A 183 6.20 -5.99 -6.70
N ALA A 184 6.49 -5.28 -7.80
CA ALA A 184 5.45 -4.81 -8.72
C ALA A 184 4.77 -5.99 -9.42
N ALA A 185 3.46 -6.12 -9.24
CA ALA A 185 2.62 -7.08 -9.95
C ALA A 185 1.95 -6.39 -11.14
N ALA A 186 1.75 -7.13 -12.23
CA ALA A 186 1.01 -6.63 -13.39
C ALA A 186 -0.47 -6.47 -13.04
N HIS A 187 -1.01 -5.27 -13.24
CA HIS A 187 -2.40 -4.92 -12.95
C HIS A 187 -2.77 -3.61 -13.67
N ASP A 188 -3.88 -3.60 -14.41
CA ASP A 188 -4.33 -2.45 -15.20
C ASP A 188 -5.84 -2.13 -15.01
N GLY A 189 -6.50 -2.86 -14.12
CA GLY A 189 -7.91 -2.66 -13.78
C GLY A 189 -8.12 -1.52 -12.78
N ASP A 190 -9.28 -0.87 -12.82
CA ASP A 190 -9.61 0.09 -11.75
C ASP A 190 -10.06 -0.62 -10.47
N ALA A 191 -10.75 -1.76 -10.56
CA ALA A 191 -11.12 -2.54 -9.39
C ALA A 191 -9.91 -3.33 -8.87
N ILE A 192 -9.62 -3.21 -7.58
CA ILE A 192 -8.53 -3.90 -6.90
C ILE A 192 -9.13 -4.88 -5.89
N ALA A 193 -8.85 -6.18 -6.04
CA ALA A 193 -9.19 -7.20 -5.06
C ALA A 193 -7.91 -7.74 -4.40
N LEU A 194 -7.63 -7.31 -3.18
CA LEU A 194 -6.53 -7.82 -2.37
C LEU A 194 -7.05 -8.82 -1.33
N SER A 195 -6.26 -9.85 -1.06
CA SER A 195 -6.51 -10.72 0.09
C SER A 195 -5.22 -11.11 0.80
N PHE A 196 -5.27 -11.11 2.12
CA PHE A 196 -4.23 -11.64 3.00
C PHE A 196 -4.71 -12.97 3.56
N THR A 197 -3.85 -13.98 3.56
CA THR A 197 -4.15 -15.31 4.08
C THR A 197 -2.85 -16.02 4.48
N SER A 198 -2.96 -17.22 5.02
CA SER A 198 -1.83 -18.08 5.36
C SER A 198 -2.12 -19.54 5.02
N ASN A 199 -1.10 -20.39 5.08
CA ASN A 199 -1.23 -21.84 5.05
C ASN A 199 -0.94 -22.48 6.42
N LEU A 200 -1.20 -21.74 7.51
CA LEU A 200 -1.16 -22.26 8.87
C LEU A 200 -1.95 -23.56 8.97
N ASP A 201 -1.52 -24.45 9.85
CA ASP A 201 -2.19 -25.72 10.08
C ASP A 201 -2.56 -25.99 11.55
N GLU A 202 -2.21 -25.08 12.46
CA GLU A 202 -2.64 -25.13 13.87
C GLU A 202 -3.80 -24.15 14.19
N PRO A 203 -4.44 -24.29 15.37
CA PRO A 203 -5.46 -23.38 15.86
C PRO A 203 -4.99 -21.93 16.06
N ILE A 204 -5.93 -20.99 16.04
CA ILE A 204 -5.68 -19.54 16.16
C ILE A 204 -4.99 -19.09 17.46
N ASP A 205 -5.03 -19.90 18.51
CA ASP A 205 -4.36 -19.65 19.80
C ASP A 205 -2.93 -20.20 19.86
N ASP A 206 -2.45 -20.82 18.77
CA ASP A 206 -1.10 -21.38 18.63
C ASP A 206 -0.39 -20.86 17.37
N GLU A 207 -1.13 -20.56 16.31
CA GLU A 207 -0.64 -19.93 15.09
C GLU A 207 -1.64 -18.89 14.62
N SER A 208 -1.25 -17.62 14.65
CA SER A 208 -2.10 -16.57 14.11
C SER A 208 -1.33 -15.40 13.52
N TRP A 209 -2.05 -14.57 12.78
CA TRP A 209 -1.54 -13.33 12.22
C TRP A 209 -2.57 -12.21 12.27
N GLY A 210 -2.10 -10.98 12.08
CA GLY A 210 -2.94 -9.81 11.89
C GLY A 210 -2.28 -8.82 10.95
N ILE A 211 -3.03 -7.82 10.48
CA ILE A 211 -2.49 -6.75 9.62
C ILE A 211 -2.69 -5.41 10.34
N ARG A 212 -1.62 -4.67 10.55
CA ARG A 212 -1.66 -3.35 11.22
C ARG A 212 -2.03 -2.26 10.25
N GLU A 213 -1.39 -2.24 9.09
CA GLU A 213 -1.62 -1.24 8.06
C GLU A 213 -1.43 -1.80 6.65
N VAL A 214 -2.14 -1.20 5.68
CA VAL A 214 -2.01 -1.51 4.25
C VAL A 214 -2.02 -0.22 3.45
N SER A 215 -1.07 -0.08 2.54
CA SER A 215 -1.00 0.92 1.48
C SER A 215 -0.90 0.24 0.12
N VAL A 216 -1.60 0.79 -0.87
CA VAL A 216 -1.58 0.29 -2.25
C VAL A 216 -1.11 1.40 -3.17
N PHE A 217 -0.13 1.07 -4.02
CA PHE A 217 0.44 1.97 -4.99
C PHE A 217 0.26 1.42 -6.39
N VAL A 218 -0.05 2.30 -7.34
CA VAL A 218 -0.17 1.97 -8.77
C VAL A 218 0.74 2.85 -9.62
N LYS A 219 1.21 2.32 -10.75
CA LYS A 219 2.11 3.02 -11.67
C LYS A 219 1.89 2.60 -13.12
#